data_AF-W7R366-F1
#
_entry.id   AF-W7R366-F1
#
_cell.length_a   1.000
_cell.length_b   1.000
_cell.length_c   1.000
_cell.angle_alpha   90.00
_cell.angle_beta   90.00
_cell.angle_gamma   90.00
#
_symmetry.space_group_name_H-M   'P 1'
#
loop_
_entity.id
_entity.type
_entity.pdbx_description
1 polymer ?
#
loop_
_entity_poly.entity_id
_entity_poly.type
_entity_poly.pdbx_seq_one_letter_code
_entity_poly.pdbx_strand_id
1 'polypeptide(L)' 'MNKKIEKYGVKAVTRPHIAATKQLDLSGAEGQQIVKSETKLVLRTHKKTFDKLAHM' A
#
# COMPACT_ATOMS: atom_id res chain seq x y z
N MET A 1 -0.14 24.19 -11.06
CA MET A 1 1.25 24.66 -10.85
C MET A 1 1.28 25.63 -9.67
N ASN A 2 2.14 25.38 -8.67
CA ASN A 2 2.27 26.28 -7.52
C ASN A 2 3.18 27.47 -7.87
N LYS A 3 2.61 28.52 -8.48
CA LYS A 3 3.28 29.81 -8.74
C LYS A 3 3.85 30.48 -7.47
N LYS A 4 3.45 30.02 -6.28
CA LYS A 4 3.94 30.48 -4.98
C LYS A 4 5.45 30.24 -4.77
N ILE A 5 6.04 29.29 -5.50
CA ILE A 5 7.43 28.86 -5.29
C ILE A 5 8.43 29.85 -5.93
N GLU A 6 8.01 30.62 -6.94
CA GLU A 6 8.85 31.61 -7.63
C GLU A 6 9.27 32.78 -6.74
N LYS A 7 8.47 33.09 -5.71
CA LYS A 7 8.80 34.10 -4.69
C LYS A 7 10.11 33.78 -3.94
N TYR A 8 10.52 32.52 -3.94
CA TYR A 8 11.73 32.05 -3.26
C TYR A 8 12.93 31.89 -4.22
N GLY A 9 12.88 32.49 -5.42
CA GLY A 9 13.99 32.45 -6.39
C GLY A 9 14.15 31.12 -7.15
N VAL A 10 13.19 30.20 -6.99
CA VAL A 10 13.21 28.89 -7.64
C VAL A 10 12.33 28.91 -8.89
N LYS A 11 12.89 28.55 -10.05
CA LYS A 11 12.14 28.48 -11.32
C LYS A 11 11.15 27.30 -11.30
N ALA A 12 9.87 27.58 -11.53
CA ALA A 12 8.85 26.55 -11.65
C ALA A 12 8.98 25.83 -13.01
N VAL A 13 9.44 24.57 -12.99
CA VAL A 13 9.50 23.72 -14.19
C VAL A 13 8.16 23.01 -14.38
N THR A 14 7.66 22.98 -15.62
CA THR A 14 6.48 22.20 -16.01
C THR A 14 6.80 20.72 -15.95
N ARG A 15 6.26 20.03 -14.95
CA ARG A 15 6.34 18.57 -14.83
C ARG A 15 5.04 17.94 -15.35
N PRO A 16 5.11 16.83 -16.10
CA PRO A 16 3.92 16.08 -16.46
C PRO A 16 3.22 15.60 -15.18
N HIS A 17 1.89 15.68 -15.17
CA HIS A 17 1.09 15.17 -14.07
C HIS A 17 1.08 13.65 -14.14
N ILE A 18 1.79 12.99 -13.22
CA ILE A 18 1.74 11.54 -13.08
C ILE A 18 0.60 11.23 -12.10
N ALA A 19 -0.49 10.69 -12.61
CA ALA A 19 -1.57 10.17 -11.76
C ALA A 19 -1.02 8.97 -10.99
N ALA A 20 -1.10 9.01 -9.66
CA ALA A 20 -0.78 7.84 -8.86
C ALA A 20 -1.82 6.75 -9.14
N THR A 21 -1.41 5.67 -9.79
CA THR A 21 -2.21 4.45 -9.87
C THR A 21 -2.23 3.81 -8.49
N LYS A 22 -3.27 4.11 -7.71
CA LYS A 22 -3.53 3.50 -6.39
C LYS A 22 -4.03 2.05 -6.53
N GLN A 23 -3.44 1.28 -7.42
CA GLN A 23 -3.86 -0.09 -7.67
C GLN A 23 -2.84 -1.02 -7.01
N LEU A 24 -3.26 -1.64 -5.91
CA LEU A 24 -2.48 -2.69 -5.26
C LEU A 24 -2.67 -3.97 -6.07
N ASP A 25 -1.66 -4.36 -6.84
CA ASP A 25 -1.65 -5.63 -7.56
C ASP A 25 -0.98 -6.71 -6.69
N LEU A 26 -1.77 -7.72 -6.32
CA LEU A 26 -1.33 -8.83 -5.46
C LEU A 26 -0.92 -10.08 -6.26
N SER A 27 -0.99 -10.04 -7.60
CA SER A 27 -0.70 -11.19 -8.46
C SER A 27 0.79 -11.53 -8.53
N GLY A 28 1.66 -10.51 -8.42
CA GLY A 28 3.11 -10.66 -8.48
C GLY A 28 3.74 -11.30 -7.23
N ALA A 29 5.03 -11.62 -7.31
CA ALA A 29 5.78 -12.26 -6.22
C ALA A 29 5.77 -11.42 -4.92
N GLU A 30 5.87 -10.09 -5.04
CA GLU A 30 5.77 -9.16 -3.91
C GLU A 30 4.37 -9.18 -3.29
N GLY A 31 3.33 -9.21 -4.13
CA GLY A 31 1.94 -9.35 -3.70
C GLY A 31 1.70 -10.64 -2.91
N GLN A 32 2.23 -11.76 -3.40
CA GLN A 32 2.17 -13.05 -2.69
C GLN A 32 2.89 -13.00 -1.35
N GLN A 33 4.01 -12.27 -1.25
CA GLN A 33 4.73 -12.10 0.02
C GLN A 33 3.88 -11.32 1.03
N ILE A 34 3.23 -10.23 0.60
CA ILE A 34 2.33 -9.44 1.43
C ILE A 34 1.19 -10.31 1.96
N VAL A 35 0.53 -11.07 1.09
CA VAL A 35 -0.54 -11.98 1.50
C VAL A 35 -0.04 -12.99 2.54
N LYS A 36 1.12 -13.59 2.32
CA LYS A 36 1.72 -14.57 3.27
C LYS A 36 2.06 -13.94 4.62
N SER A 37 2.65 -12.74 4.64
CA SER A 37 3.02 -12.08 5.91
C SER A 37 1.79 -11.70 6.71
N GLU A 38 0.80 -11.08 6.07
CA GLU A 38 -0.45 -10.67 6.73
C GLU A 38 -1.25 -11.87 7.22
N THR A 39 -1.37 -12.92 6.40
CA THR A 39 -2.08 -14.15 6.80
C THR A 39 -1.42 -14.79 8.03
N LYS A 40 -0.09 -14.86 8.05
CA LYS A 40 0.65 -15.42 9.19
C LYS A 40 0.46 -14.57 10.45
N LEU A 41 0.40 -13.25 10.33
CA LEU A 41 0.15 -12.36 11.46
C LEU A 41 -1.26 -12.58 12.01
N VAL A 42 -2.28 -12.56 11.15
CA VAL A 42 -3.69 -12.75 11.54
C VAL A 42 -3.92 -14.09 12.24
N LEU A 43 -3.33 -15.18 11.72
CA LEU A 43 -3.41 -16.51 12.33
C LEU A 43 -2.80 -16.55 13.75
N ARG A 44 -1.69 -15.84 13.95
CA ARG A 44 -1.04 -15.75 15.28
C ARG A 44 -1.87 -14.94 16.26
N THR A 45 -2.37 -13.79 15.81
CA THR A 45 -3.16 -12.87 16.64
C THR A 45 -4.49 -13.48 17.06
N HIS A 46 -5.16 -14.22 16.17
CA HIS A 46 -6.51 -14.72 16.38
C HIS A 46 -6.62 -16.24 16.47
N LYS A 47 -5.61 -16.90 17.05
CA LYS A 47 -5.56 -18.37 17.14
C LYS A 47 -6.85 -19.00 17.67
N LYS A 48 -7.37 -18.53 18.81
CA LYS A 48 -8.62 -19.06 19.42
C LYS A 48 -9.85 -18.90 18.54
N THR A 49 -9.91 -17.85 17.73
CA THR A 49 -11.02 -17.62 16.80
C THR A 49 -10.98 -18.63 15.67
N PHE A 50 -9.80 -18.88 15.11
CA PHE A 50 -9.62 -19.90 14.08
C PHE A 50 -9.84 -21.31 14.63
N ASP A 51 -9.37 -21.60 15.85
CA ASP A 51 -9.64 -22.89 16.52
C ASP A 51 -11.15 -23.11 16.69
N LYS A 52 -11.90 -22.08 17.10
CA LYS A 52 -13.37 -22.17 17.22
C LYS A 52 -14.04 -22.38 15.86
N LEU A 53 -13.61 -21.67 14.81
CA LEU A 53 -14.15 -21.82 13.46
C LEU A 53 -13.87 -23.21 12.87
N ALA A 54 -12.73 -23.82 13.20
CA ALA A 54 -12.38 -25.16 12.72
C ALA A 54 -13.25 -26.28 13.34
N HIS A 55 -13.93 -25.99 14.45
CA HIS A 55 -14.80 -26.92 15.17
C HIS A 55 -16.29 -26.55 15.09
N MET A 56 -16.67 -25.57 14.25
CA MET A 56 -18.07 -25.27 13.88
C MET A 56 -18.48 -26.11 12.68
#